data_AF-B2BJB2-F1
#
_entry.id   AF-B2BJB2-F1
#
_cell.length_a   1.000
_cell.length_b   1.000
_cell.length_c   1.000
_cell.angle_alpha   90.00
_cell.angle_beta   90.00
_cell.angle_gamma   90.00
#
_symmetry.space_group_name_H-M   'P 1'
#
loop_
_entity.id
_entity.type
_entity.pdbx_description
1 polymer ?
#
loop_
_entity_poly.entity_id
_entity_poly.type
_entity_poly.pdbx_seq_one_letter_code
_entity_poly.pdbx_strand_id
1 'polypeptide(L)'
;DKIPFHPYYTIKDILGTLLLILFLMLLVLFVPDLLGDPDNYTPANPLNTPPHIKPEWYFLFAYAILRSIPNKLGGVLALISSILILILMPLLHTSNQRSMIFRPLSQCLFWVLVADL
;
A
#
# COMPACT_ATOMS: atom_id res chain seq x y z
N ASP A 1 -19.98 -18.01 -17.95
CA ASP A 1 -20.25 -17.14 -19.13
C ASP A 1 -19.13 -16.15 -19.35
N LYS A 2 -18.67 -16.00 -20.60
CA LYS A 2 -17.66 -15.02 -20.99
C LYS A 2 -18.30 -14.03 -21.97
N ILE A 3 -17.97 -12.76 -21.83
CA ILE A 3 -18.33 -11.69 -22.77
C ILE A 3 -17.04 -11.18 -23.45
N PRO A 4 -17.11 -10.63 -24.68
CA PRO A 4 -15.93 -10.08 -25.33
C PRO A 4 -15.35 -8.92 -24.51
N PHE A 5 -14.04 -8.71 -24.59
CA PHE A 5 -13.38 -7.63 -23.84
C PHE A 5 -13.89 -6.26 -24.29
N HIS A 6 -13.93 -6.04 -25.61
CA HIS A 6 -14.53 -4.88 -26.23
C HIS A 6 -16.01 -5.17 -26.59
N PRO A 7 -16.95 -4.26 -26.36
CA PRO A 7 -16.77 -2.92 -25.78
C PRO A 7 -16.83 -2.87 -24.24
N TYR A 8 -17.21 -3.96 -23.59
CA TYR A 8 -17.65 -3.98 -22.19
C TYR A 8 -16.58 -3.55 -21.17
N TYR A 9 -15.40 -4.17 -21.20
CA TYR A 9 -14.32 -3.79 -20.29
C TYR A 9 -13.61 -2.53 -20.78
N THR A 10 -13.55 -2.27 -22.09
CA THR A 10 -12.99 -1.03 -22.62
C THR A 10 -13.70 0.20 -22.06
N ILE A 11 -15.04 0.25 -22.10
CA ILE A 11 -15.78 1.41 -21.58
C ILE A 11 -15.66 1.54 -20.05
N LYS A 12 -15.61 0.40 -19.35
CA LYS A 12 -15.38 0.36 -17.89
C LYS A 12 -14.00 0.90 -17.52
N ASP A 13 -12.97 0.52 -18.25
CA ASP A 13 -11.59 0.95 -18.01
C ASP A 13 -11.42 2.44 -18.34
N ILE A 14 -12.07 2.95 -19.39
CA ILE A 14 -12.12 4.39 -19.69
C ILE A 14 -12.74 5.15 -18.53
N LEU A 15 -13.88 4.69 -18.00
CA LEU A 15 -14.51 5.32 -16.83
C LEU A 15 -13.57 5.31 -15.61
N GLY A 16 -12.93 4.17 -15.32
CA GLY A 16 -11.97 4.06 -14.23
C GLY A 16 -10.78 5.01 -14.38
N THR A 17 -10.27 5.16 -15.60
CA THR A 17 -9.15 6.06 -15.92
C THR A 17 -9.55 7.52 -15.78
N LEU A 18 -10.75 7.90 -16.23
CA LEU A 18 -11.27 9.26 -16.06
C LEU A 18 -11.42 9.63 -14.58
N LEU A 19 -11.90 8.71 -13.74
CA LEU A 19 -11.97 8.91 -12.29
C LEU A 19 -10.58 9.05 -11.67
N LEU A 20 -9.61 8.21 -12.06
CA LEU A 20 -8.23 8.32 -11.57
C LEU A 20 -7.62 9.69 -11.92
N ILE A 21 -7.79 10.15 -13.16
CA ILE A 21 -7.30 11.45 -13.61
C ILE A 21 -8.00 12.57 -12.84
N LEU A 22 -9.31 12.48 -12.63
CA LEU A 22 -10.05 13.48 -11.86
C LEU A 22 -9.45 13.65 -10.46
N PHE A 23 -9.27 12.55 -9.71
CA PHE A 23 -8.68 12.63 -8.36
C PHE A 23 -7.24 13.13 -8.36
N LEU A 24 -6.43 12.71 -9.34
CA LEU A 24 -5.06 13.21 -9.50
C LEU A 24 -5.04 14.72 -9.76
N MET A 25 -5.87 15.20 -10.67
CA MET A 25 -5.96 16.63 -10.98
C MET A 25 -6.49 17.44 -9.80
N LEU A 26 -7.43 16.92 -9.01
CA LEU A 26 -7.88 17.57 -7.80
C LEU A 26 -6.73 17.76 -6.80
N LEU A 27 -5.90 16.72 -6.59
CA LEU A 27 -4.74 16.80 -5.73
C LEU A 27 -3.72 17.83 -6.26
N VAL A 28 -3.30 17.69 -7.52
CA VAL A 28 -2.25 18.53 -8.11
C VAL A 28 -2.67 20.00 -8.21
N LEU A 29 -3.90 20.29 -8.60
CA LEU A 29 -4.35 21.66 -8.83
C LEU A 29 -4.77 22.40 -7.56
N PHE A 30 -5.35 21.71 -6.57
CA PHE A 30 -5.87 22.38 -5.38
C PHE A 30 -5.01 22.19 -4.13
N VAL A 31 -4.36 21.03 -3.95
CA VAL A 31 -3.57 20.74 -2.74
C VAL A 31 -2.30 19.92 -3.07
N PRO A 32 -1.36 20.46 -3.88
CA PRO A 32 -0.24 19.70 -4.42
C PRO A 32 0.68 19.12 -3.34
N ASP A 33 0.84 19.83 -2.22
CA ASP A 33 1.77 19.46 -1.16
C ASP A 33 1.12 18.61 -0.05
N LEU A 34 -0.15 18.21 -0.20
CA LEU A 34 -0.91 17.47 0.82
C LEU A 34 -0.22 16.18 1.27
N LEU A 35 0.42 15.49 0.33
CA LEU A 35 1.08 14.20 0.56
C LEU A 35 2.60 14.34 0.74
N GLY A 36 3.13 15.56 0.68
CA GLY A 36 4.55 15.87 0.79
C GLY A 36 5.04 16.07 2.22
N ASP A 37 6.36 16.15 2.39
CA ASP A 37 6.99 16.53 3.66
C ASP A 37 7.64 17.92 3.52
N PRO A 38 7.29 18.90 4.38
CA PRO A 38 7.88 20.24 4.32
C PRO A 38 9.40 20.25 4.51
N ASP A 39 9.98 19.28 5.22
CA ASP A 39 11.43 19.21 5.43
C ASP A 39 12.19 19.05 4.10
N ASN A 40 11.57 18.45 3.08
CA ASN A 40 12.17 18.25 1.75
C ASN A 40 12.31 19.52 0.91
N TYR A 41 11.72 20.65 1.33
CA TYR A 41 12.00 21.96 0.69
C TYR A 41 13.29 22.60 1.21
N THR A 42 13.87 22.07 2.29
CA THR A 42 15.18 22.51 2.78
C THR A 42 16.31 21.77 2.04
N PRO A 43 17.40 22.46 1.63
CA PRO A 43 18.53 21.78 1.01
C PRO A 43 19.18 20.75 1.96
N ALA A 44 19.62 19.63 1.41
CA ALA A 44 20.20 18.54 2.18
C ALA A 44 21.44 18.99 2.98
N ASN A 45 21.48 18.61 4.26
CA ASN A 45 22.63 18.82 5.14
C ASN A 45 23.10 17.47 5.72
N PRO A 46 24.24 16.92 5.30
CA PRO A 46 24.71 15.61 5.76
C PRO A 46 25.14 15.60 7.25
N LEU A 47 25.32 16.77 7.86
CA LEU A 47 25.74 16.90 9.26
C LEU A 47 24.56 17.07 10.23
N ASN A 48 23.33 17.23 9.73
CA ASN A 48 22.16 17.46 10.57
C ASN A 48 20.94 16.70 10.06
N THR A 49 20.36 15.86 10.91
CA THR A 49 19.10 15.17 10.65
C THR A 49 17.94 15.91 11.32
N PRO A 50 16.85 16.22 10.60
CA PRO A 50 15.66 16.82 11.19
C PRO A 50 15.11 15.99 12.37
N PRO A 51 14.62 16.63 13.44
CA PRO A 51 14.14 15.93 14.64
C PRO A 51 12.88 15.09 14.39
N HIS A 52 12.05 15.45 13.40
CA HIS A 52 10.80 14.77 13.05
C HIS A 52 10.88 13.93 11.76
N ILE A 53 12.09 13.44 11.42
CA ILE A 53 12.31 12.67 10.20
C ILE A 53 11.39 11.44 10.10
N LYS A 54 10.63 11.37 9.01
CA LYS A 54 9.74 10.26 8.65
C LYS A 54 9.88 9.96 7.15
N PRO A 55 9.61 8.72 6.72
CA PRO A 55 9.53 8.42 5.29
C PRO A 55 8.20 8.93 4.70
N GLU A 56 8.08 8.81 3.39
CA GLU A 56 6.83 9.07 2.68
C GLU A 56 5.70 8.15 3.16
N TRP A 57 4.46 8.62 3.01
CA TRP A 57 3.28 7.99 3.62
C TRP A 57 3.09 6.52 3.21
N TYR A 58 3.40 6.16 1.97
CA TYR A 58 3.28 4.78 1.46
C TYR A 58 4.34 3.82 2.01
N PHE A 59 5.39 4.31 2.68
CA PHE A 59 6.40 3.49 3.36
C PHE A 59 6.20 3.38 4.87
N LEU A 60 5.21 4.07 5.45
CA LEU A 60 5.02 4.12 6.89
C LEU A 60 4.78 2.75 7.52
N PHE A 61 4.02 1.85 6.87
CA PHE A 61 3.77 0.50 7.39
C PHE A 61 5.08 -0.31 7.54
N ALA A 62 5.93 -0.30 6.51
CA ALA A 62 7.20 -1.02 6.52
C ALA A 62 8.17 -0.41 7.53
N TYR A 63 8.14 0.92 7.67
CA TYR A 63 8.93 1.64 8.66
C TYR A 63 8.49 1.35 10.10
N ALA A 64 7.19 1.22 10.35
CA ALA A 64 6.66 0.80 11.64
C ALA A 64 7.13 -0.62 12.01
N ILE A 65 7.07 -1.56 11.06
CA ILE A 65 7.62 -2.93 11.21
C ILE A 65 9.11 -2.89 11.54
N LEU A 66 9.91 -2.14 10.79
CA LEU A 66 11.35 -2.00 11.01
C LEU A 66 11.69 -1.50 12.42
N ARG A 67 10.95 -0.48 12.90
CA ARG A 67 11.17 0.13 14.24
C ARG A 67 10.60 -0.69 15.39
N SER A 68 9.64 -1.58 15.13
CA SER A 68 9.05 -2.44 16.16
C SER A 68 10.05 -3.46 16.74
N ILE A 69 11.11 -3.78 15.98
CA ILE A 69 12.11 -4.77 16.38
C ILE A 69 13.39 -4.04 16.87
N PRO A 70 13.75 -4.14 18.17
CA PRO A 70 14.94 -3.50 18.73
C PRO A 70 16.23 -4.27 18.38
N ASN A 71 16.38 -4.71 17.13
CA ASN A 71 17.55 -5.39 16.60
C ASN A 71 17.79 -4.96 15.15
N LYS A 72 19.02 -4.54 14.82
CA LYS A 72 19.37 -4.03 13.48
C LYS A 72 19.12 -5.06 12.37
N LEU A 73 19.58 -6.30 12.55
CA LEU A 73 19.41 -7.35 11.55
C LEU A 73 17.95 -7.84 11.51
N GLY A 74 17.36 -8.06 12.68
CA GLY A 74 15.97 -8.54 12.82
C GLY A 74 14.96 -7.59 12.18
N GLY A 75 15.09 -6.28 12.40
CA GLY A 75 14.23 -5.29 11.77
C GLY A 75 14.33 -5.29 10.25
N VAL A 76 15.55 -5.38 9.69
CA VAL A 76 15.76 -5.45 8.23
C VAL A 76 15.15 -6.73 7.65
N LEU A 77 15.35 -7.88 8.31
CA LEU A 77 14.74 -9.13 7.88
C LEU A 77 13.21 -9.09 7.93
N ALA A 78 12.63 -8.47 8.96
CA ALA A 78 11.18 -8.31 9.09
C ALA A 78 10.59 -7.36 8.02
N LEU A 79 11.28 -6.27 7.71
CA LEU A 79 10.87 -5.37 6.63
C LEU A 79 10.84 -6.12 5.29
N ILE A 80 11.90 -6.87 4.97
CA ILE A 80 11.95 -7.63 3.71
C ILE A 80 10.88 -8.73 3.70
N SER A 81 10.70 -9.44 4.81
CA SER A 81 9.71 -10.51 4.90
C SER A 81 8.27 -10.00 4.79
N SER A 82 7.98 -8.76 5.25
CA SER A 82 6.65 -8.14 5.12
C SER A 82 6.17 -8.03 3.68
N ILE A 83 7.08 -7.93 2.72
CA ILE A 83 6.78 -7.91 1.27
C ILE A 83 6.87 -9.32 0.69
N LEU A 84 7.92 -10.08 1.03
CA LEU A 84 8.13 -11.43 0.48
C LEU A 84 7.04 -12.42 0.88
N ILE A 85 6.34 -12.21 2.00
CA ILE A 85 5.22 -13.06 2.43
C ILE A 85 4.11 -13.14 1.36
N LEU A 86 3.97 -12.13 0.50
CA LEU A 86 3.01 -12.14 -0.61
C LEU A 86 3.26 -13.29 -1.60
N ILE A 87 4.52 -13.69 -1.79
CA ILE A 87 4.90 -14.81 -2.67
C ILE A 87 4.44 -16.15 -2.06
N LEU A 88 4.35 -16.24 -0.73
CA LEU A 88 3.91 -17.44 -0.03
C LEU A 88 2.38 -17.60 -0.03
N MET A 89 1.62 -16.56 -0.39
CA MET A 89 0.14 -16.58 -0.35
C MET A 89 -0.51 -17.76 -1.08
N PRO A 90 -0.08 -18.17 -2.29
CA PRO A 90 -0.63 -19.35 -2.96
C PRO A 90 -0.36 -20.65 -2.21
N LEU A 91 0.80 -20.76 -1.54
CA LEU A 91 1.20 -21.95 -0.78
C LEU A 91 0.47 -22.06 0.56
N LEU A 92 0.11 -20.91 1.14
CA LEU A 92 -0.62 -20.83 2.41
C LEU A 92 -2.15 -20.98 2.22
N HIS A 93 -2.64 -21.09 0.99
CA HIS A 93 -4.06 -21.25 0.72
C HIS A 93 -4.55 -22.68 1.03
N THR A 94 -5.17 -22.87 2.19
CA THR A 94 -5.66 -24.18 2.66
C THR A 94 -7.14 -24.46 2.36
N SER A 95 -7.87 -23.46 1.87
CA SER A 95 -9.31 -23.58 1.63
C SER A 95 -9.60 -24.29 0.31
N ASN A 96 -10.65 -25.11 0.29
CA ASN A 96 -11.18 -25.71 -0.94
C ASN A 96 -11.88 -24.68 -1.86
N GLN A 97 -12.29 -23.54 -1.29
CA GLN A 97 -12.90 -22.43 -2.02
C GLN A 97 -11.86 -21.33 -2.30
N ARG A 98 -11.68 -21.00 -3.58
CA ARG A 98 -10.76 -19.96 -4.05
C ARG A 98 -11.13 -18.56 -3.54
N SER A 99 -12.41 -18.18 -3.64
CA SER A 99 -12.89 -16.85 -3.24
C SER A 99 -13.22 -16.77 -1.76
N MET A 100 -13.10 -15.57 -1.17
CA MET A 100 -13.55 -15.30 0.19
C MET A 100 -15.04 -14.94 0.28
N ILE A 101 -15.77 -14.77 -0.84
CA ILE A 101 -17.18 -14.33 -0.86
C ILE A 101 -18.08 -15.20 0.06
N PHE A 102 -17.82 -16.50 0.15
CA PHE A 102 -18.62 -17.43 0.97
C PHE A 102 -17.89 -17.90 2.24
N ARG A 103 -16.87 -17.15 2.70
CA ARG A 103 -16.02 -17.50 3.86
C ARG A 103 -16.04 -16.38 4.91
N PRO A 104 -17.09 -16.27 5.75
CA PRO A 104 -17.29 -15.14 6.67
C PRO A 104 -16.10 -14.89 7.61
N LEU A 105 -15.54 -15.97 8.19
CA LEU A 105 -14.36 -15.86 9.07
C LEU A 105 -13.14 -15.30 8.34
N SER A 106 -12.90 -15.74 7.10
CA SER A 106 -11.78 -15.24 6.30
C SER A 106 -11.99 -13.80 5.84
N GLN A 107 -13.23 -13.37 5.58
CA GLN A 107 -13.53 -11.95 5.31
C GLN A 107 -13.24 -11.09 6.54
N CYS A 108 -13.65 -11.53 7.74
CA CYS A 108 -13.35 -10.81 8.98
C CYS A 108 -11.83 -10.64 9.15
N LEU A 109 -11.05 -11.72 9.02
CA LEU A 109 -9.59 -11.66 9.11
C LEU A 109 -8.95 -10.78 8.03
N PHE A 110 -9.47 -10.79 6.80
CA PHE A 110 -9.01 -9.90 5.74
C PHE A 110 -9.22 -8.43 6.12
N TRP A 111 -10.38 -8.06 6.67
CA TRP A 111 -10.64 -6.69 7.10
C TRP A 111 -9.82 -6.28 8.33
N VAL A 112 -9.55 -7.22 9.25
CA VAL A 112 -8.61 -6.99 10.35
C VAL A 112 -7.21 -6.69 9.79
N LEU A 113 -6.73 -7.46 8.81
CA LEU A 113 -5.44 -7.21 8.16
C LEU A 113 -5.38 -5.85 7.44
N VAL A 114 -6.47 -5.44 6.76
CA VAL A 114 -6.54 -4.13 6.10
C VAL A 114 -6.55 -2.97 7.09
N ALA A 115 -7.11 -3.18 8.28
CA ALA A 115 -7.15 -2.20 9.36
C ALA A 115 -5.87 -2.15 10.20
N ASP A 116 -5.02 -3.18 10.11
CA ASP A 116 -3.74 -3.28 10.82
C ASP A 116 -2.73 -2.33 10.16
N LEU A 117 -2.39 -1.25 10.87
CA LEU A 117 -1.51 -0.17 10.38
C LEU A 117 -0.36 0.07 11.35
#